data_AF-A0A287DC86-F1
#
_entry.id   AF-A0A287DC86-F1
#
_cell.length_a   1.000
_cell.length_b   1.000
_cell.length_c   1.000
_cell.angle_alpha   90.00
_cell.angle_beta   90.00
_cell.angle_gamma   90.00
#
_symmetry.space_group_name_H-M   'P 1'
#
loop_
_entity.id
_entity.type
_entity.pdbx_description
1 polymer ?
#
loop_
_entity_poly.entity_id
_entity_poly.type
_entity_poly.pdbx_seq_one_letter_code
_entity_poly.pdbx_strand_id
1 'polypeptide(L)'
;MEESKGKCGYGKQFSFEFKNSVHNLSKTQQTKLTVGRLGLGLIIIQHGPYLQISHLIKNGAAAKDRRLKPVHQRKLGRQKKFFS
;
A
#
# COMPACT_ATOMS: atom_id res chain seq x y z
N MET A 1 -9.67 -10.28 34.49
CA MET A 1 -8.33 -9.88 33.99
C MET A 1 -8.55 -8.77 32.99
N GLU A 2 -7.93 -7.62 33.26
CA GLU A 2 -8.11 -6.32 32.59
C GLU A 2 -7.63 -6.34 31.13
N GLU A 3 -8.47 -5.90 30.20
CA GLU A 3 -8.07 -5.61 28.82
C GLU A 3 -7.72 -4.12 28.71
N SER A 4 -6.43 -3.83 28.59
CA SER A 4 -5.91 -2.47 28.44
C SER A 4 -6.31 -1.87 27.09
N LYS A 5 -7.29 -0.96 27.12
CA LYS A 5 -7.65 -0.11 25.98
C LYS A 5 -6.50 0.85 25.66
N GLY A 6 -5.72 0.51 24.64
CA GLY A 6 -4.70 1.41 24.08
C GLY A 6 -5.34 2.71 23.61
N LYS A 7 -5.07 3.81 24.30
CA LYS A 7 -5.51 5.16 23.94
C LYS A 7 -4.63 5.68 22.80
N CYS A 8 -5.17 5.80 21.60
CA CYS A 8 -4.56 6.56 20.51
C CYS A 8 -5.08 8.01 20.53
N GLY A 9 -4.14 8.96 20.61
CA GLY A 9 -4.35 10.38 20.89
C GLY A 9 -5.07 11.20 19.80
N TYR A 10 -5.47 12.41 20.19
CA TYR A 10 -6.42 13.32 19.54
C TYR A 10 -6.15 13.58 18.04
N GLY A 11 -7.02 12.98 17.22
CA GLY A 11 -7.20 13.29 15.81
C GLY A 11 -8.35 12.43 15.27
N LYS A 12 -9.52 13.04 15.07
CA LYS A 12 -10.79 12.50 14.53
C LYS A 12 -10.73 11.00 14.16
N GLN A 13 -11.10 10.13 15.10
CA GLN A 13 -11.20 8.68 14.89
C GLN A 13 -12.25 8.40 13.80
N PHE A 14 -11.77 8.07 12.60
CA PHE A 14 -12.63 7.55 11.54
C PHE A 14 -12.85 6.07 11.84
N SER A 15 -14.01 5.72 12.38
CA SER A 15 -14.43 4.32 12.53
C SER A 15 -14.62 3.72 11.14
N PHE A 16 -13.67 2.89 10.70
CA PHE A 16 -13.83 2.10 9.49
C PHE A 16 -14.63 0.86 9.84
N GLU A 17 -15.91 0.84 9.45
CA GLU A 17 -16.68 -0.40 9.41
C GLU A 17 -16.15 -1.26 8.26
N PHE A 18 -15.33 -2.25 8.60
CA PHE A 18 -14.80 -3.21 7.64
C PHE A 18 -15.88 -4.25 7.37
N LYS A 19 -16.65 -4.09 6.28
CA LYS A 19 -17.50 -5.18 5.79
C LYS A 19 -16.60 -6.36 5.44
N ASN A 20 -16.72 -7.45 6.21
CA ASN A 20 -16.03 -8.70 5.95
C ASN A 20 -16.46 -9.24 4.58
N SER A 21 -15.64 -8.98 3.56
CA SER A 21 -15.77 -9.57 2.25
C SER A 21 -15.55 -11.09 2.35
N VAL A 22 -16.29 -11.85 1.55
CA VAL A 22 -16.32 -13.30 1.53
C VAL A 22 -14.91 -13.89 1.52
N HIS A 23 -14.62 -14.65 2.56
CA HIS A 23 -13.32 -15.20 2.90
C HIS A 23 -13.19 -16.57 2.24
N ASN A 24 -12.52 -16.63 1.07
CA ASN A 24 -11.78 -17.80 0.54
C ASN A 24 -11.26 -17.57 -0.90
N LEU A 25 -10.72 -16.40 -1.22
CA LEU A 25 -10.10 -16.16 -2.53
C LEU A 25 -8.61 -15.87 -2.36
N SER A 26 -7.78 -16.90 -2.51
CA SER A 26 -6.34 -16.71 -2.71
C SER A 26 -6.09 -16.40 -4.18
N LYS A 27 -5.45 -15.27 -4.48
CA LYS A 27 -5.10 -14.90 -5.85
C LYS A 27 -3.71 -14.29 -5.91
N THR A 28 -2.77 -15.04 -6.46
CA THR A 28 -1.43 -14.54 -6.77
C THR A 28 -1.51 -13.65 -8.01
N GLN A 29 -0.99 -12.43 -7.91
CA GLN A 29 -0.88 -11.51 -9.04
C GLN A 29 0.56 -11.54 -9.56
N GLN A 30 0.73 -11.90 -10.83
CA GLN A 30 2.02 -11.86 -11.51
C GLN A 30 1.97 -10.81 -12.62
N THR A 31 3.08 -10.10 -12.79
CA THR A 31 3.23 -9.17 -13.90
C THR A 31 4.68 -9.16 -14.39
N LYS A 32 4.86 -8.82 -15.67
CA LYS A 32 6.18 -8.66 -16.26
C LYS A 32 6.48 -7.17 -16.36
N LEU A 33 7.48 -6.72 -15.60
CA LEU A 33 7.94 -5.34 -15.66
C LEU A 33 9.14 -5.24 -16.62
N THR A 34 9.01 -4.42 -17.66
CA THR A 34 10.16 -4.03 -18.48
C THR A 34 10.96 -2.97 -17.73
N VAL A 35 12.24 -3.24 -17.47
CA VAL A 35 13.13 -2.31 -16.77
C VAL A 35 13.33 -1.06 -17.64
N GLY A 36 13.03 0.11 -17.06
CA GLY A 36 13.22 1.40 -17.73
C GLY A 36 14.45 2.13 -17.22
N ARG A 37 14.60 3.39 -17.64
CA ARG A 37 15.69 4.29 -17.18
C ARG A 37 15.74 4.50 -15.67
N LEU A 38 14.58 4.41 -14.99
CA LEU A 38 14.45 4.52 -13.53
C LEU A 38 14.41 3.13 -12.86
N GLY A 39 14.85 2.08 -13.56
CA GLY A 39 14.70 0.70 -13.13
C GLY A 39 13.25 0.25 -13.10
N LEU A 40 12.89 -0.56 -12.09
CA LEU A 40 11.52 -1.01 -11.84
C LEU A 40 10.63 0.08 -11.23
N GLY A 41 11.22 1.06 -10.54
CA GLY A 41 10.49 2.17 -9.90
C GLY A 41 9.58 1.73 -8.76
N LEU A 42 10.10 0.95 -7.80
CA LEU A 42 9.41 0.42 -6.63
C LEU A 42 10.06 0.94 -5.35
N ILE A 43 9.26 1.26 -4.33
CA ILE A 43 9.72 1.39 -2.94
C ILE A 43 9.20 0.17 -2.18
N ILE A 44 10.12 -0.59 -1.60
CA ILE A 44 9.84 -1.81 -0.86
C ILE A 44 10.31 -1.67 0.60
N ILE A 45 9.60 -2.32 1.51
CA ILE A 45 9.94 -2.40 2.92
C ILE A 45 9.98 -3.86 3.36
N GLN A 46 10.90 -4.20 4.26
CA GLN A 46 10.91 -5.52 4.88
C GLN A 46 9.74 -5.64 5.84
N HIS A 47 8.91 -6.67 5.66
CA HIS A 47 7.77 -6.97 6.51
C HIS A 47 7.79 -8.47 6.85
N GLY A 48 8.50 -8.81 7.93
CA GLY A 48 8.77 -10.20 8.30
C GLY A 48 9.72 -10.87 7.30
N PRO A 49 9.52 -12.14 6.90
CA PRO A 49 10.35 -12.81 5.91
C PRO A 49 10.09 -12.35 4.46
N TYR A 50 9.19 -11.37 4.25
CA TYR A 50 8.76 -10.92 2.94
C TYR A 50 9.05 -9.44 2.70
N LEU A 51 9.13 -9.08 1.43
CA LEU A 51 9.21 -7.70 0.97
C LEU A 51 7.81 -7.22 0.57
N GLN A 52 7.42 -6.06 1.09
CA GLN A 52 6.14 -5.44 0.79
C GLN A 52 6.34 -4.16 -0.02
N ILE A 53 5.53 -3.97 -1.06
CA ILE A 53 5.54 -2.75 -1.87
C ILE A 53 4.79 -1.65 -1.09
N SER A 54 5.50 -0.59 -0.70
CA SER A 54 4.92 0.56 -0.01
C SER A 54 4.50 1.67 -0.98
N HIS A 55 5.28 1.92 -2.03
CA HIS A 55 4.98 2.95 -3.02
C HIS A 55 5.54 2.61 -4.41
N LEU A 56 4.97 3.21 -5.45
CA LEU A 56 5.45 3.10 -6.83
C LEU A 56 5.97 4.47 -7.28
N ILE A 57 7.19 4.52 -7.80
CA ILE A 57 7.76 5.77 -8.31
C ILE A 57 6.96 6.23 -9.52
N LYS A 58 6.48 7.48 -9.48
CA LYS A 58 5.78 8.09 -10.61
C LYS A 58 6.65 8.02 -11.87
N ASN A 59 6.06 7.60 -12.99
CA ASN A 59 6.73 7.35 -14.27
C ASN A 59 7.71 6.15 -14.29
N GLY A 60 7.86 5.41 -13.19
CA GLY A 60 8.58 4.14 -13.13
C GLY A 60 7.84 2.99 -13.82
N ALA A 61 8.54 1.89 -14.12
CA ALA A 61 7.97 0.75 -14.84
C ALA A 61 6.76 0.14 -14.11
N ALA A 62 6.87 -0.04 -12.78
CA ALA A 62 5.79 -0.60 -11.98
C ALA A 62 4.54 0.29 -11.90
N ALA A 63 4.72 1.62 -11.89
CA ALA A 63 3.60 2.56 -11.92
C ALA A 63 2.86 2.57 -13.27
N LYS A 64 3.58 2.28 -14.38
CA LYS A 64 3.01 2.19 -15.73
C LYS A 64 2.23 0.91 -15.95
N ASP A 65 2.68 -0.20 -15.39
CA ASP A 65 2.06 -1.51 -15.53
C ASP A 65 0.68 -1.61 -14.86
N ARG A 66 0.43 -0.84 -13.79
CA ARG A 66 -0.85 -0.73 -13.06
C ARG A 66 -1.41 -2.02 -12.44
N ARG A 67 -0.83 -3.19 -12.72
CA ARG A 67 -1.21 -4.47 -12.11
C ARG A 67 -0.62 -4.62 -10.72
N LEU A 68 0.60 -4.17 -10.50
CA LEU A 68 1.19 -4.07 -9.17
C LEU A 68 0.54 -2.91 -8.40
N LYS A 69 0.06 -3.21 -7.20
CA LYS A 69 -0.53 -2.22 -6.29
C LYS A 69 0.23 -2.24 -4.96
N PRO A 70 0.55 -1.07 -4.38
CA PRO A 70 1.09 -1.02 -3.04
C PRO A 70 0.02 -1.48 -2.04
N VAL A 71 0.45 -2.12 -0.95
CA VAL A 71 -0.49 -2.69 0.04
C VAL A 71 -1.40 -1.62 0.67
N HIS A 72 -0.92 -0.37 0.70
CA HIS A 72 -1.61 0.77 1.32
C HIS A 72 -1.98 1.83 0.27
N GLN A 73 -2.75 1.47 -0.75
CA GLN A 73 -3.27 2.42 -1.73
C GLN A 73 -4.69 2.91 -1.37
N ARG A 74 -4.81 3.73 -0.31
CA ARG A 74 -6.04 4.55 -0.15
C ARG A 74 -6.03 5.62 -1.23
N LYS A 75 -7.13 5.75 -2.00
CA LYS A 75 -7.43 6.96 -2.77
C LYS A 75 -7.70 8.09 -1.78
N LEU A 76 -6.66 8.64 -1.19
CA LEU A 76 -6.76 9.93 -0.53
C LEU A 76 -7.05 10.94 -1.63
N GLY A 77 -8.22 11.57 -1.55
CA GLY A 77 -8.57 12.70 -2.38
C GLY A 77 -7.38 13.66 -2.44
N ARG A 78 -6.91 13.89 -3.67
CA ARG A 78 -5.98 14.93 -4.12
C ARG A 78 -5.44 15.84 -3.00
N GLN A 79 -4.40 15.41 -2.30
CA GLN A 79 -3.50 16.33 -1.61
C GLN A 79 -2.18 16.35 -2.38
N LYS A 80 -2.01 17.43 -3.16
CA LYS A 80 -0.68 17.92 -3.53
C LYS A 80 0.09 18.22 -2.24
N LYS A 81 1.43 18.15 -2.32
CA LYS A 81 2.49 18.53 -1.35
C LYS A 81 3.22 17.31 -0.77
N PHE A 82 4.54 17.28 -0.61
CA PHE A 82 5.65 18.18 -0.94
C PHE A 82 6.89 17.26 -0.87
N PHE A 83 7.74 17.27 -1.89
CA PHE A 83 9.17 16.96 -1.71
C PHE A 83 9.88 17.99 -2.58
N SER A 84 10.29 19.07 -1.91
CA SER A 84 11.38 19.95 -2.34
C SER A 84 12.65 19.46 -1.69
#